data_AF-A0A1D8JFB7-F1
#
_entry.id   AF-A0A1D8JFB7-F1
#
_cell.length_a   1.000
_cell.length_b   1.000
_cell.length_c   1.000
_cell.angle_alpha   90.00
_cell.angle_beta   90.00
_cell.angle_gamma   90.00
#
_symmetry.space_group_name_H-M   'P 1'
#
loop_
_entity.id
_entity.type
_entity.pdbx_description
1 polymer ?
#
loop_
_entity_poly.entity_id
_entity_poly.type
_entity_poly.pdbx_seq_one_letter_code
_entity_poly.pdbx_strand_id
1 'polypeptide(L)' 'MIKEAVSRKSKLKRIFDDRLRSLMTATRDEWEQAKVIENHLDDYDQEVFIRRKITESKHFYLYKEAKARNLGRD' A
#
# COMPACT_ATOMS: atom_id res chain seq x y z
N MET A 1 28.61 4.12 22.18
CA MET A 1 27.74 2.93 22.03
C MET A 1 26.23 3.23 22.00
N ILE A 2 25.61 3.83 23.03
CA ILE A 2 24.13 4.02 23.07
C ILE A 2 23.61 4.96 21.97
N LYS A 3 24.29 6.09 21.72
CA LYS A 3 23.90 7.07 20.68
C LYS A 3 23.89 6.46 19.27
N GLU A 4 24.83 5.58 18.95
CA GLU A 4 24.87 4.90 17.64
C GLU A 4 23.72 3.91 17.46
N ALA A 5 23.33 3.19 18.51
CA ALA A 5 22.22 2.25 18.44
C ALA A 5 20.88 2.97 18.16
N VAL A 6 20.65 4.13 18.80
CA VAL A 6 19.48 4.98 18.56
C VAL A 6 19.47 5.53 17.13
N SER A 7 20.63 6.00 16.64
CA SER A 7 20.77 6.47 15.25
C SER A 7 20.45 5.38 14.23
N ARG A 8 21.00 4.17 14.40
CA ARG A 8 20.70 3.02 13.54
C ARG A 8 19.22 2.66 13.54
N LYS A 9 18.57 2.66 14.71
CA LYS A 9 17.13 2.39 14.85
C LYS A 9 16.29 3.43 14.11
N SER A 10 16.62 4.71 14.24
CA SER A 10 15.90 5.81 13.55
C SER A 10 16.03 5.72 12.02
N LYS A 11 17.23 5.40 11.53
CA LYS A 11 17.49 5.19 10.10
C LYS A 11 16.69 4.01 9.55
N LEU A 12 16.65 2.90 10.29
CA LEU A 12 15.89 1.72 9.89
C LEU A 12 14.40 2.00 9.84
N LYS A 13 13.84 2.68 10.85
CA LYS A 13 12.44 3.11 10.86
C LYS A 13 12.11 3.91 9.59
N ARG A 14 12.93 4.93 9.28
CA ARG A 14 12.73 5.76 8.08
C ARG A 14 12.70 4.93 6.80
N ILE A 15 13.66 4.01 6.61
CA ILE A 15 13.72 3.14 5.43
C ILE A 15 12.42 2.34 5.26
N PHE A 16 11.87 1.79 6.35
CA PHE A 16 10.63 1.02 6.28
C PHE A 16 9.39 1.89 6.08
N ASP A 17 9.37 3.11 6.62
CA ASP A 17 8.30 4.06 6.38
C ASP A 17 8.29 4.53 4.91
N ASP A 18 9.48 4.81 4.33
CA ASP A 18 9.62 5.16 2.91
C ASP A 18 9.16 4.00 2.02
N ARG A 19 9.56 2.77 2.34
CA ARG A 19 9.09 1.57 1.63
C ARG A 19 7.57 1.39 1.73
N LEU A 20 6.98 1.65 2.89
CA LEU A 20 5.52 1.58 3.07
C LEU A 20 4.81 2.60 2.17
N ARG A 21 5.33 3.83 2.05
CA ARG A 21 4.78 4.84 1.13
C ARG A 21 4.88 4.41 -0.33
N SER A 22 6.02 3.84 -0.75
CA SER A 22 6.17 3.27 -2.09
C SER A 22 5.16 2.14 -2.35
N LEU A 23 4.99 1.23 -1.39
CA LEU A 23 4.01 0.13 -1.47
C LEU A 23 2.56 0.65 -1.56
N MET A 24 2.20 1.66 -0.77
CA MET A 24 0.89 2.29 -0.84
C MET A 24 0.61 2.90 -2.21
N THR A 25 1.61 3.52 -2.82
CA THR A 25 1.51 4.10 -4.17
C THR A 25 1.35 3.01 -5.22
N ALA A 26 2.21 2.00 -5.21
CA ALA A 26 2.13 0.88 -6.17
C ALA A 26 0.77 0.15 -6.09
N THR A 27 0.31 -0.17 -4.88
CA THR A 27 -0.97 -0.87 -4.68
C THR A 27 -2.19 0.00 -5.01
N ARG A 28 -2.08 1.33 -4.89
CA ARG A 28 -3.12 2.26 -5.40
C ARG A 28 -3.24 2.12 -6.90
N ASP A 29 -2.11 2.17 -7.60
CA ASP A 29 -2.08 2.14 -9.07
C ASP A 29 -2.55 0.76 -9.59
N GLU A 30 -2.17 -0.33 -8.91
CA GLU A 30 -2.71 -1.68 -9.18
C GLU A 30 -4.24 -1.76 -8.97
N TRP A 31 -4.75 -1.16 -7.90
CA TRP A 31 -6.19 -1.14 -7.63
C TRP A 31 -6.95 -0.29 -8.66
N GLU A 32 -6.40 0.86 -9.06
CA GLU A 32 -6.96 1.68 -10.14
C GLU A 32 -7.00 0.90 -11.45
N GLN A 33 -5.91 0.24 -11.82
CA GLN A 33 -5.87 -0.58 -13.02
C GLN A 33 -6.89 -1.73 -12.97
N ALA A 34 -7.05 -2.38 -11.81
CA ALA A 34 -8.05 -3.44 -11.66
C ALA A 34 -9.49 -2.93 -11.80
N LYS A 35 -9.80 -1.71 -11.32
CA LYS A 35 -11.10 -1.05 -11.56
C LYS A 35 -11.30 -0.73 -13.04
N VAL A 36 -10.27 -0.21 -13.71
CA VAL A 36 -10.33 0.06 -15.15
C VAL A 36 -10.65 -1.22 -15.91
N ILE A 37 -9.95 -2.32 -15.64
CA ILE A 37 -10.21 -3.62 -16.31
C ILE A 37 -11.65 -4.08 -16.06
N GLU A 38 -12.12 -4.10 -14.81
CA GLU A 38 -13.48 -4.52 -14.48
C GLU A 38 -14.54 -3.67 -15.21
N ASN A 39 -14.33 -2.36 -15.29
CA ASN A 39 -15.27 -1.43 -15.95
C ASN A 39 -15.31 -1.56 -17.49
N HIS A 40 -14.30 -2.16 -18.12
CA HIS A 40 -14.24 -2.33 -19.58
C HIS A 40 -14.74 -3.71 -20.03
N LEU A 41 -15.20 -4.56 -19.10
CA LEU A 41 -15.84 -5.82 -19.46
C LEU A 41 -17.31 -5.57 -19.81
N ASP A 42 -17.72 -6.09 -20.96
CA ASP A 42 -19.12 -6.06 -21.39
C ASP A 42 -20.00 -7.00 -20.55
N ASP A 43 -19.43 -8.12 -20.13
CA ASP A 43 -20.08 -9.13 -19.27
C ASP A 43 -19.40 -9.23 -17.91
N TYR A 44 -20.14 -9.67 -16.89
CA TYR A 44 -19.58 -9.94 -15.58
C TYR A 44 -18.57 -11.10 -15.62
N ASP A 45 -17.33 -10.81 -15.22
CA ASP A 45 -16.29 -11.81 -15.00
C ASP A 45 -15.95 -11.90 -13.50
N GLN A 46 -16.21 -13.06 -12.92
CA GLN A 46 -15.99 -13.32 -11.49
C GLN A 46 -14.50 -13.26 -11.10
N GLU A 47 -13.59 -13.72 -11.96
CA GLU A 47 -12.16 -13.70 -11.69
C GLU A 47 -11.65 -12.25 -11.63
N VAL A 48 -12.10 -11.41 -12.56
CA VAL A 48 -11.76 -9.99 -12.58
C VAL A 48 -12.31 -9.26 -11.36
N PHE A 49 -13.55 -9.53 -10.96
CA PHE A 49 -14.13 -8.99 -9.73
C PHE A 49 -13.32 -9.41 -8.49
N ILE A 50 -12.98 -10.69 -8.35
CA ILE A 50 -12.19 -11.20 -7.22
C ILE A 50 -10.81 -10.55 -7.21
N ARG A 51 -10.15 -10.43 -8.35
CA ARG A 51 -8.83 -9.79 -8.46
C ARG A 51 -8.88 -8.34 -8.02
N ARG A 52 -9.91 -7.58 -8.42
CA ARG A 52 -10.12 -6.20 -7.96
C ARG A 52 -10.34 -6.14 -6.45
N LYS A 53 -11.09 -7.07 -5.86
CA LYS A 53 -11.27 -7.14 -4.40
C LYS A 53 -10.00 -7.48 -3.64
N ILE A 54 -9.12 -8.31 -4.20
CA ILE A 54 -7.80 -8.59 -3.63
C ILE A 54 -6.93 -7.34 -3.64
N THR A 55 -6.85 -6.61 -4.76
CA THR A 55 -6.03 -5.39 -4.85
C THR A 55 -6.57 -4.27 -3.96
N GLU A 56 -7.90 -4.11 -3.89
CA GLU A 56 -8.59 -3.22 -2.96
C GLU A 56 -8.19 -3.51 -1.51
N SER A 57 -8.27 -4.78 -1.09
CA SER A 57 -7.95 -5.20 0.28
C SER A 57 -6.48 -4.94 0.64
N LYS A 58 -5.55 -5.21 -0.29
CA LYS A 58 -4.12 -4.91 -0.09
C LYS A 58 -3.87 -3.42 0.08
N HIS A 59 -4.46 -2.60 -0.79
CA HIS A 59 -4.32 -1.15 -0.75
C HIS A 59 -4.81 -0.57 0.60
N PHE A 60 -6.03 -0.90 1.02
CA PHE A 60 -6.59 -0.37 2.26
C PHE A 60 -5.89 -0.89 3.53
N TYR A 61 -5.38 -2.11 3.51
CA TYR A 61 -4.57 -2.63 4.61
C TYR A 61 -3.31 -1.76 4.84
N LEU A 62 -2.60 -1.38 3.77
CA LEU A 62 -1.40 -0.53 3.89
C LEU A 62 -1.73 0.87 4.42
N TYR A 63 -2.89 1.44 4.05
CA TYR A 63 -3.35 2.72 4.59
C TYR A 63 -3.68 2.63 6.09
N LYS A 64 -4.26 1.51 6.54
CA LYS A 64 -4.46 1.24 7.97
C LYS A 64 -3.11 1.19 8.72
N GLU A 65 -2.12 0.51 8.17
CA GLU A 65 -0.77 0.45 8.75
C GLU A 65 -0.08 1.82 8.78
N ALA A 66 -0.20 2.61 7.71
CA ALA A 66 0.35 3.96 7.66
C ALA A 66 -0.30 4.89 8.69
N LYS A 67 -1.61 4.76 8.91
CA LYS A 67 -2.33 5.47 9.98
C LYS A 67 -1.82 5.06 11.36
N ALA A 68 -1.62 3.77 11.61
CA ALA A 68 -1.08 3.28 12.88
C ALA A 68 0.35 3.80 13.16
N ARG A 69 1.10 4.14 12.10
CA ARG A 69 2.45 4.70 12.18
C ARG A 69 2.50 6.23 12.15
N ASN A 70 1.35 6.91 12.10
CA ASN A 70 1.23 8.36 11.95
C ASN A 70 1.96 8.92 10.71
N LEU A 71 1.89 8.20 9.58
CA LEU A 71 2.50 8.63 8.30
C LEU A 71 1.53 9.44 7.43
N GLY A 72 0.36 9.80 7.96
CA GLY A 72 -0.72 10.45 7.23
C GLY A 72 -0.58 11.96 7.13
N ARG A 73 0.36 12.44 6.31
CA ARG A 73 0.43 13.76 5.63
C ARG A 73 1.89 14.08 5.35
N ASP A 74 2.22 14.07 4.07
CA ASP A 74 3.27 14.92 3.51
C ASP A 74 2.55 15.87 2.55
#